data_AF-A0A817DRM9-F1
#
_entry.id   AF-A0A817DRM9-F1
#
_cell.length_a   1.000
_cell.length_b   1.000
_cell.length_c   1.000
_cell.angle_alpha   90.00
_cell.angle_beta   90.00
_cell.angle_gamma   90.00
#
_symmetry.space_group_name_H-M   'P 1'
#
loop_
_entity.id
_entity.type
_entity.pdbx_description
1 polymer ?
#
loop_
_entity_poly.entity_id
_entity_poly.type
_entity_poly.pdbx_seq_one_letter_code
_entity_poly.pdbx_strand_id
1 'polypeptide(L)'
;MTPILFFFVFFFEYSVPSVPTNCSDLYKLLIPIDSIDLYVAAYSNPDATNITRDWLPAISCTSEIGSPNIRQCQNGIKVYSNSDGSCHVKLDIQIAYTKIGSISNPQSLLSAVIFHYQTISSTSLLSGTLLVTESVTFQDISDAPVIEQGQIPSPNARLPADFFYPFSANQATKFMTYSLFYYPLISILFILM
;
A
#
# COMPACT_ATOMS: atom_id res chain seq x y z
N MET A 1 -16.50 -6.72 -6.94
CA MET A 1 -15.36 -6.26 -7.76
C MET A 1 -14.26 -7.30 -7.61
N THR A 2 -13.98 -8.06 -8.66
CA THR A 2 -12.83 -8.99 -8.71
C THR A 2 -11.55 -8.16 -8.78
N PRO A 3 -10.53 -8.37 -7.92
CA PRO A 3 -9.26 -7.70 -8.08
C PRO A 3 -8.68 -8.12 -9.43
N ILE A 4 -8.52 -7.14 -10.33
CA ILE A 4 -7.80 -7.33 -11.58
C ILE A 4 -6.34 -7.47 -11.18
N LEU A 5 -5.83 -8.70 -11.18
CA LEU A 5 -4.41 -8.97 -11.04
C LEU A 5 -3.70 -8.46 -12.29
N PHE A 6 -3.07 -7.30 -12.18
CA PHE A 6 -2.08 -6.86 -13.15
C PHE A 6 -0.79 -7.64 -12.91
N PHE A 7 -0.72 -8.83 -13.49
CA PHE A 7 0.54 -9.56 -13.61
C PHE A 7 1.35 -8.95 -14.76
N PHE A 8 2.34 -8.13 -14.43
CA PHE A 8 3.43 -7.86 -15.36
C PHE A 8 4.51 -8.89 -15.09
N VAL A 9 4.73 -9.77 -16.08
CA VAL A 9 5.87 -10.68 -16.06
C VAL A 9 6.83 -10.28 -17.15
N PHE A 10 7.99 -9.80 -16.76
CA PHE A 10 9.11 -9.61 -17.68
C PHE A 10 9.89 -10.90 -17.74
N PHE A 11 10.20 -11.38 -18.93
CA PHE A 11 11.02 -12.57 -19.14
C PHE A 11 12.30 -12.17 -19.87
N PHE A 12 13.44 -12.55 -19.30
CA PHE A 12 14.73 -12.44 -19.97
C PHE A 12 15.28 -13.85 -20.18
N GLU A 13 15.66 -14.15 -21.41
CA GLU A 13 16.26 -15.43 -21.79
C GLU A 13 17.68 -15.20 -22.31
N TYR A 14 18.63 -15.90 -21.71
CA TYR A 14 20.03 -15.85 -22.10
C TYR A 14 20.50 -17.24 -22.51
N SER A 15 21.04 -17.37 -23.72
CA SER A 15 21.66 -18.60 -24.19
C SER A 15 23.16 -18.59 -23.91
N VAL A 16 23.65 -19.51 -23.08
CA VAL A 16 25.08 -19.65 -22.80
C VAL A 16 25.65 -20.79 -23.65
N PRO A 17 26.54 -20.52 -24.62
CA PRO A 17 26.93 -21.48 -25.67
C PRO A 17 27.79 -22.66 -25.18
N SER A 18 28.37 -22.56 -23.98
CA SER A 18 29.11 -23.64 -23.34
C SER A 18 28.82 -23.61 -21.84
N VAL A 19 28.24 -24.69 -21.30
CA VAL A 19 28.03 -24.79 -19.85
C VAL A 19 29.39 -24.90 -19.17
N PRO A 20 29.77 -23.97 -18.28
CA PRO A 20 31.05 -24.05 -17.59
C PRO A 20 31.05 -25.32 -16.72
N THR A 21 32.17 -26.04 -16.71
CA THR A 21 32.33 -27.29 -15.94
C THR A 21 32.10 -27.09 -14.45
N ASN A 22 32.23 -25.85 -13.99
CA ASN A 22 31.81 -25.38 -12.70
C ASN A 22 30.75 -24.30 -12.95
N CYS A 23 29.56 -24.43 -12.35
CA CYS A 23 28.49 -23.43 -12.44
C CYS A 23 28.78 -22.14 -11.64
N SER A 24 30.07 -21.85 -11.49
CA SER A 24 30.65 -20.93 -10.54
C SER A 24 30.42 -19.46 -10.85
N ASP A 25 30.04 -19.15 -12.08
CA ASP A 25 29.90 -17.78 -12.58
C ASP A 25 28.51 -17.51 -13.16
N LEU A 26 27.63 -18.52 -13.20
CA LEU A 26 26.27 -18.38 -13.74
C LEU A 26 25.37 -17.50 -12.85
N TYR A 27 25.60 -17.47 -11.54
CA TYR A 27 24.83 -16.63 -10.63
C TYR A 27 24.98 -15.13 -10.95
N LYS A 28 26.15 -14.71 -11.46
CA LYS A 28 26.43 -13.31 -11.84
C LYS A 28 25.58 -12.84 -13.02
N LEU A 29 25.11 -13.77 -13.84
CA LEU A 29 24.24 -13.48 -14.98
C LEU A 29 22.80 -13.25 -14.54
N LEU A 30 22.35 -13.94 -13.49
CA LEU A 30 20.98 -13.87 -13.00
C LEU A 30 20.72 -12.57 -12.22
N ILE A 31 21.64 -12.16 -11.34
CA ILE A 31 21.73 -10.79 -10.82
C ILE A 31 23.18 -10.52 -10.40
N PRO A 32 23.80 -9.40 -10.80
CA PRO A 32 25.13 -9.00 -10.33
C PRO A 32 25.06 -8.36 -8.93
N ILE A 33 24.53 -9.08 -7.94
CA ILE A 33 24.54 -8.63 -6.54
C ILE A 33 25.56 -9.49 -5.78
N ASP A 34 26.67 -8.85 -5.41
CA ASP A 34 27.70 -9.43 -4.54
C ASP A 34 27.38 -9.23 -3.04
N SER A 35 26.19 -8.69 -2.71
CA SER A 35 25.79 -8.36 -1.35
C SER A 35 24.87 -9.42 -0.74
N ILE A 36 25.25 -9.85 0.46
CA ILE A 36 24.50 -10.80 1.30
C ILE A 36 23.29 -10.12 1.95
N ASP A 37 23.40 -8.80 2.11
CA ASP A 37 22.40 -7.93 2.72
C ASP A 37 21.80 -7.02 1.63
N LEU A 38 20.72 -7.48 1.00
CA LEU A 38 19.91 -6.63 0.13
C LEU A 38 18.70 -6.13 0.91
N TYR A 39 18.60 -4.81 0.98
CA TYR A 39 17.46 -4.10 1.51
C TYR A 39 16.78 -3.33 0.39
N VAL A 40 15.45 -3.35 0.39
CA VAL A 40 14.64 -2.60 -0.57
C VAL A 40 13.84 -1.55 0.18
N ALA A 41 13.88 -0.33 -0.31
CA ALA A 41 13.13 0.78 0.26
C ALA A 41 11.62 0.50 0.15
N ALA A 42 10.89 0.59 1.26
CA ALA A 42 9.44 0.48 1.26
C ALA A 42 8.78 1.73 0.67
N TYR A 43 9.40 2.91 0.85
CA TYR A 43 8.85 4.21 0.50
C TYR A 43 9.72 4.98 -0.49
N SER A 44 9.12 5.94 -1.19
CA SER A 44 9.82 6.92 -2.03
C SER A 44 10.47 7.97 -1.13
N ASN A 45 11.76 7.80 -0.81
CA ASN A 45 12.60 8.56 0.13
C ASN A 45 12.79 7.91 1.52
N PRO A 46 13.40 6.72 1.59
CA PRO A 46 13.74 6.07 2.85
C PRO A 46 14.87 6.82 3.58
N ASP A 47 14.85 6.82 4.91
CA ASP A 47 16.00 7.27 5.69
C ASP A 47 17.13 6.23 5.60
N ALA A 48 18.26 6.61 5.00
CA ALA A 48 19.43 5.75 4.88
C ALA A 48 20.10 5.41 6.23
N THR A 49 19.81 6.18 7.28
CA THR A 49 20.38 5.96 8.61
C THR A 49 19.53 5.03 9.48
N ASN A 50 18.25 4.82 9.14
CA ASN A 50 17.31 4.01 9.91
C ASN A 50 16.76 2.83 9.11
N ILE A 51 17.60 1.81 8.96
CA ILE A 51 17.31 0.58 8.19
C ILE A 51 16.10 -0.19 8.74
N THR A 52 15.78 -0.07 10.03
CA THR A 52 14.76 -0.92 10.67
C THR A 52 13.31 -0.57 10.32
N ARG A 53 13.04 0.63 9.79
CA ARG A 53 11.67 1.13 9.55
C ARG A 53 11.32 1.26 8.09
N ASP A 54 12.24 1.82 7.29
CA ASP A 54 11.95 2.22 5.91
C ASP A 54 12.46 1.21 4.89
N TRP A 55 13.20 0.20 5.35
CA TRP A 55 13.83 -0.79 4.50
C TRP A 55 13.36 -2.20 4.85
N LEU A 56 13.09 -2.97 3.82
CA LEU A 56 12.63 -4.35 3.93
C LEU A 56 13.76 -5.28 3.50
N PRO A 57 14.07 -6.34 4.29
CA PRO A 57 15.03 -7.33 3.86
C PRO A 57 14.47 -8.12 2.68
N ALA A 58 15.28 -8.31 1.65
CA ALA A 58 14.96 -9.25 0.59
C ALA A 58 14.94 -10.68 1.14
N ILE A 59 14.07 -11.53 0.59
CA ILE A 59 14.00 -12.96 0.93
C ILE A 59 14.60 -13.75 -0.24
N SER A 60 15.52 -14.67 0.04
CA SER A 60 16.04 -15.60 -0.97
C SER A 60 15.50 -17.00 -0.75
N CYS A 61 15.05 -17.63 -1.83
CA CYS A 61 14.54 -18.99 -1.81
C CYS A 61 15.24 -19.85 -2.86
N THR A 62 15.50 -21.13 -2.55
CA THR A 62 16.01 -22.12 -3.51
C THR A 62 15.05 -23.28 -3.72
N SER A 63 15.09 -23.84 -4.92
CA SER A 63 14.50 -25.14 -5.23
C SER A 63 15.24 -25.81 -6.38
N GLU A 64 15.23 -27.14 -6.44
CA GLU A 64 15.71 -27.89 -7.59
C GLU A 64 14.54 -28.25 -8.53
N ILE A 65 14.71 -28.04 -9.83
CA ILE A 65 13.69 -28.30 -10.84
C ILE A 65 13.40 -29.80 -10.89
N GLY A 66 12.12 -30.18 -10.74
CA GLY A 66 11.68 -31.58 -10.76
C GLY A 66 11.94 -32.35 -9.45
N SER A 67 12.46 -31.67 -8.41
CA SER A 67 12.70 -32.27 -7.11
C SER A 67 11.47 -32.17 -6.21
N PRO A 68 11.14 -33.21 -5.41
CA PRO A 68 10.08 -33.13 -4.41
C PRO A 68 10.49 -32.35 -3.15
N ASN A 69 11.74 -31.90 -3.08
CA ASN A 69 12.26 -31.13 -1.96
C ASN A 69 11.51 -29.80 -1.78
N ILE A 70 11.22 -29.47 -0.53
CA ILE A 70 10.50 -28.24 -0.15
C ILE A 70 11.39 -27.03 -0.47
N ARG A 71 10.79 -25.96 -1.03
CA ARG A 71 11.43 -24.65 -1.23
C ARG A 71 12.04 -24.16 0.08
N GLN A 72 13.34 -23.90 0.11
CA GLN A 72 14.03 -23.37 1.29
C GLN A 72 14.17 -21.86 1.16
N CYS A 73 13.70 -21.09 2.15
CA CYS A 73 13.75 -19.62 2.12
C CYS A 73 14.49 -19.07 3.34
N GLN A 74 15.22 -17.97 3.15
CA GLN A 74 15.96 -17.27 4.20
C GLN A 74 15.85 -15.75 4.02
N ASN A 75 15.96 -15.03 5.12
CA ASN A 75 16.06 -13.58 5.12
C ASN A 75 17.47 -13.16 4.67
N GLY A 76 17.55 -12.14 3.81
CA GLY A 76 18.76 -11.75 3.11
C GLY A 76 18.94 -12.51 1.79
N ILE A 77 19.82 -12.00 0.93
CA ILE A 77 20.22 -12.72 -0.28
C ILE A 77 21.37 -13.64 0.07
N LYS A 78 21.17 -14.95 -0.06
CA LYS A 78 22.29 -15.87 -0.08
C LYS A 78 23.05 -15.69 -1.39
N VAL A 79 24.29 -15.19 -1.28
CA VAL A 79 25.28 -15.35 -2.34
C VAL A 79 25.57 -16.84 -2.44
N TYR A 80 25.08 -17.49 -3.51
CA TYR A 80 25.40 -18.88 -3.76
C TYR A 80 26.87 -18.98 -4.12
N SER A 81 27.69 -19.34 -3.15
CA SER A 81 29.08 -19.68 -3.37
C SER A 81 29.18 -21.12 -3.86
N ASN A 82 30.19 -21.36 -4.69
CA ASN A 82 30.29 -22.48 -5.62
C ASN A 82 30.51 -23.87 -4.99
N SER A 83 30.17 -24.08 -3.73
CA SER A 83 30.47 -25.32 -3.00
C SER A 83 29.51 -26.47 -3.31
N ASP A 84 28.28 -26.20 -3.76
CA ASP A 84 27.22 -27.21 -3.81
C ASP A 84 27.06 -27.86 -5.20
N GLY A 85 27.88 -27.47 -6.19
CA GLY A 85 27.85 -28.02 -7.55
C GLY A 85 26.55 -27.77 -8.33
N SER A 86 25.55 -27.12 -7.73
CA SER A 86 24.26 -26.82 -8.34
C SER A 86 24.33 -25.60 -9.27
N CYS A 87 23.59 -25.65 -10.38
CA CYS A 87 23.58 -24.59 -11.39
C CYS A 87 22.25 -23.86 -11.34
N HIS A 88 22.26 -22.59 -10.95
CA HIS A 88 21.07 -21.74 -11.02
C HIS A 88 20.80 -21.38 -12.49
N VAL A 89 19.64 -21.78 -12.98
CA VAL A 89 19.23 -21.56 -14.38
C VAL A 89 18.00 -20.67 -14.48
N LYS A 90 17.26 -20.51 -13.39
CA LYS A 90 16.07 -19.67 -13.38
C LYS A 90 16.00 -18.84 -12.11
N LEU A 91 15.61 -17.59 -12.27
CA LEU A 91 15.34 -16.67 -11.18
C LEU A 91 13.94 -16.09 -11.36
N ASP A 92 13.10 -16.27 -10.35
CA ASP A 92 11.79 -15.62 -10.28
C ASP A 92 11.81 -14.59 -9.15
N ILE A 93 11.72 -13.31 -9.51
CA ILE A 93 11.63 -12.19 -8.58
C ILE A 93 10.15 -11.88 -8.36
N GLN A 94 9.68 -11.98 -7.12
CA GLN A 94 8.31 -11.65 -6.75
C GLN A 94 8.30 -10.39 -5.90
N ILE A 95 7.56 -9.39 -6.35
CA ILE A 95 7.44 -8.08 -5.73
C ILE A 95 5.99 -7.93 -5.26
N ALA A 96 5.78 -8.05 -3.95
CA ALA A 96 4.47 -7.86 -3.33
C ALA A 96 4.33 -6.39 -2.91
N TYR A 97 3.22 -5.76 -3.32
CA TYR A 97 2.91 -4.38 -2.98
C TYR A 97 1.47 -4.25 -2.51
N THR A 98 1.22 -3.27 -1.66
CA THR A 98 -0.13 -2.90 -1.20
C THR A 98 -0.42 -1.45 -1.55
N LYS A 99 -1.68 -1.09 -1.65
CA LYS A 99 -2.15 0.27 -1.94
C LYS A 99 -2.65 0.88 -0.65
N ILE A 100 -2.06 2.00 -0.26
CA ILE A 100 -2.42 2.75 0.94
C ILE A 100 -2.94 4.14 0.58
N GLY A 101 -3.83 4.69 1.41
CA GLY A 101 -4.40 6.03 1.23
C GLY A 101 -5.84 6.03 0.71
N SER A 102 -6.28 7.18 0.22
CA SER A 102 -7.66 7.38 -0.23
C SER A 102 -7.99 6.57 -1.48
N ILE A 103 -9.25 6.15 -1.64
CA ILE A 103 -9.74 5.48 -2.85
C ILE A 103 -9.46 6.31 -4.12
N SER A 104 -9.51 7.64 -4.01
CA SER A 104 -9.24 8.59 -5.09
C SER A 104 -7.75 8.78 -5.42
N ASN A 105 -6.84 8.42 -4.52
CA ASN A 105 -5.40 8.60 -4.68
C ASN A 105 -4.62 7.52 -3.89
N PRO A 106 -4.71 6.25 -4.28
CA PRO A 106 -3.96 5.19 -3.63
C PRO A 106 -2.47 5.29 -4.00
N GLN A 107 -1.60 5.21 -3.00
CA GLN A 107 -0.15 5.15 -3.18
C GLN A 107 0.33 3.71 -2.99
N SER A 108 1.21 3.24 -3.88
CA SER A 108 1.79 1.91 -3.77
C SER A 108 2.87 1.89 -2.69
N LEU A 109 2.75 0.96 -1.75
CA LEU A 109 3.71 0.65 -0.71
C LEU A 109 4.26 -0.76 -0.98
N LEU A 110 5.59 -0.87 -1.06
CA LEU A 110 6.23 -2.18 -1.20
C LEU A 110 6.12 -2.94 0.12
N SER A 111 5.76 -4.23 0.07
CA SER A 111 5.58 -5.08 1.25
C SER A 111 6.59 -6.22 1.34
N ALA A 112 6.98 -6.84 0.23
CA ALA A 112 8.02 -7.88 0.22
C ALA A 112 8.67 -8.01 -1.16
N VAL A 113 9.94 -8.44 -1.16
CA VAL A 113 10.67 -8.84 -2.37
C VAL A 113 11.28 -10.21 -2.13
N ILE A 114 10.93 -11.17 -2.99
CA ILE A 114 11.37 -12.56 -2.89
C ILE A 114 12.13 -12.92 -4.17
N PHE A 115 13.36 -13.39 -4.02
CA PHE A 115 14.19 -13.93 -5.09
C PHE A 115 14.14 -15.45 -5.03
N HIS A 116 13.50 -16.09 -5.99
CA HIS A 116 13.40 -17.54 -6.05
C HIS A 116 14.33 -18.10 -7.12
N TYR A 117 15.43 -18.69 -6.66
CA TYR A 117 16.42 -19.34 -7.50
C TYR A 117 16.06 -20.80 -7.72
N GLN A 118 16.10 -21.23 -8.98
CA GLN A 118 15.88 -22.62 -9.35
C GLN A 118 17.14 -23.23 -9.96
N THR A 119 17.52 -24.39 -9.45
CA THR A 119 18.70 -25.13 -9.89
C THR A 119 18.33 -26.35 -10.71
N ILE A 120 19.24 -26.76 -11.58
CA ILE A 120 19.27 -28.10 -12.17
C ILE A 120 20.33 -28.95 -11.47
N SER A 121 20.04 -30.24 -11.32
CA SER A 121 21.00 -31.20 -10.75
C SER A 121 22.23 -31.32 -11.66
N SER A 122 23.43 -31.24 -11.09
CA SER A 122 24.70 -31.28 -11.84
C SER A 122 24.91 -32.59 -12.62
N THR A 123 24.27 -33.68 -12.19
CA THR A 123 24.27 -34.97 -12.90
C THR A 123 23.57 -34.93 -14.25
N SER A 124 22.78 -33.87 -14.50
CA SER A 124 22.04 -33.64 -15.74
C SER A 124 22.63 -32.54 -16.62
N LEU A 125 23.85 -32.07 -16.34
CA LEU A 125 24.56 -31.10 -17.18
C LEU A 125 24.85 -31.71 -18.55
N LEU A 126 23.88 -31.55 -19.45
CA LEU A 126 23.96 -31.93 -20.85
C LEU A 126 25.02 -31.04 -21.52
N SER A 127 25.90 -31.66 -22.31
CA SER A 127 26.76 -30.93 -23.24
C SER A 127 25.88 -30.12 -24.19
N GLY A 128 25.97 -28.79 -24.16
CA GLY A 128 25.14 -27.94 -25.00
C GLY A 128 24.98 -26.50 -24.52
N THR A 129 23.97 -25.83 -25.06
CA THR A 129 23.57 -24.46 -24.69
C THR A 129 22.72 -24.48 -23.42
N LEU A 130 23.10 -23.70 -22.41
CA LEU A 130 22.30 -23.50 -21.21
C LEU A 130 21.33 -22.33 -21.43
N LEU A 131 20.04 -22.55 -21.20
CA LEU A 131 19.05 -21.48 -21.13
C LEU A 131 18.98 -20.96 -19.70
N VAL A 132 19.21 -19.66 -19.53
CA VAL A 132 19.03 -18.96 -18.27
C VAL A 132 17.81 -18.06 -18.39
N THR A 133 16.88 -18.17 -17.45
CA THR A 133 15.62 -17.41 -17.45
C THR A 133 15.52 -16.53 -16.22
N GLU A 134 15.22 -15.26 -16.41
CA GLU A 134 14.84 -14.36 -15.33
C GLU A 134 13.38 -13.95 -15.53
N SER A 135 12.60 -13.99 -14.45
CA SER A 135 11.23 -13.48 -14.43
C SER A 135 11.00 -12.51 -13.29
N VAL A 136 10.24 -11.45 -13.52
CA VAL A 136 9.84 -10.49 -12.49
C VAL A 136 8.34 -10.40 -12.43
N THR A 137 7.73 -10.65 -11.27
CA THR A 137 6.28 -10.65 -11.05
C THR A 137 5.89 -9.62 -10.01
N PHE A 138 4.91 -8.78 -10.32
CA PHE A 138 4.30 -7.84 -9.37
C PHE A 138 2.96 -8.38 -8.86
N GLN A 139 2.76 -8.39 -7.55
CA GLN A 139 1.56 -8.88 -6.91
C GLN A 139 0.93 -7.81 -6.01
N ASP A 140 -0.31 -7.44 -6.32
CA ASP A 140 -1.15 -6.61 -5.44
C ASP A 140 -1.68 -7.46 -4.28
N ILE A 141 -1.36 -7.08 -3.05
CA ILE A 141 -1.86 -7.70 -1.82
C ILE A 141 -2.76 -6.75 -1.01
N SER A 142 -3.27 -5.69 -1.65
CA SER A 142 -4.19 -4.76 -0.99
C SER A 142 -5.54 -5.39 -0.66
N ASP A 143 -6.05 -5.07 0.52
CA ASP A 143 -7.43 -5.36 0.89
C ASP A 143 -8.41 -4.49 0.09
N ALA A 144 -9.65 -4.95 -0.02
CA ALA A 144 -10.71 -4.16 -0.62
C ALA A 144 -10.89 -2.85 0.18
N PRO A 145 -11.02 -1.68 -0.49
CA PRO A 145 -11.16 -0.43 0.21
C PRO A 145 -12.46 -0.40 1.02
N VAL A 146 -12.35 -0.04 2.29
CA VAL A 146 -13.51 0.18 3.15
C VAL A 146 -14.02 1.59 2.90
N ILE A 147 -15.27 1.69 2.44
CA ILE A 147 -15.95 2.98 2.35
C ILE A 147 -16.43 3.31 3.75
N GLU A 148 -15.61 4.03 4.52
CA GLU A 148 -16.13 4.71 5.69
C GLU A 148 -17.05 5.83 5.19
N GLN A 149 -18.35 5.65 5.43
CA GLN A 149 -19.34 6.67 5.17
C GLN A 149 -18.98 7.83 6.09
N GLY A 150 -18.36 8.87 5.51
CA GLY A 150 -17.90 10.02 6.27
C GLY A 150 -19.02 10.50 7.18
N GLN A 151 -18.71 10.69 8.46
CA GLN A 151 -19.69 11.17 9.43
C GLN A 151 -20.31 12.44 8.85
N ILE A 152 -21.63 12.43 8.64
CA ILE A 152 -22.37 13.60 8.19
C ILE A 152 -21.96 14.73 9.16
N PRO A 153 -21.34 15.82 8.67
CA PRO A 153 -20.86 16.86 9.56
C PRO A 153 -22.06 17.37 10.36
N SER A 154 -22.02 17.22 11.68
CA SER A 154 -23.05 17.78 12.55
C SER A 154 -23.07 19.29 12.30
N PRO A 155 -24.20 19.87 11.84
CA PRO A 155 -24.28 21.30 11.64
C PRO A 155 -24.03 21.98 12.98
N ASN A 156 -22.91 22.69 13.13
CA ASN A 156 -22.68 23.56 14.27
C ASN A 156 -23.44 24.87 14.03
N ALA A 157 -24.78 24.77 14.04
CA ALA A 157 -25.67 25.91 13.91
C ALA A 157 -25.71 26.66 15.25
N ARG A 158 -24.67 27.45 15.54
CA ARG A 158 -24.73 28.46 16.59
C ARG A 158 -25.47 29.66 16.02
N LEU A 159 -26.66 29.92 16.55
CA LEU A 159 -27.34 31.19 16.33
C LEU A 159 -26.49 32.31 16.96
N PRO A 160 -26.27 33.44 16.26
CA PRO A 160 -25.71 34.64 16.86
C PRO A 160 -26.48 35.03 18.14
N ALA A 161 -25.80 35.61 19.12
CA ALA A 161 -26.37 35.95 20.42
C ALA A 161 -27.56 36.95 20.34
N ASP A 162 -27.71 37.59 19.19
CA ASP A 162 -28.59 38.68 18.84
C ASP A 162 -29.67 38.28 17.81
N PHE A 163 -29.82 36.99 17.48
CA PHE A 163 -30.84 36.51 16.52
C PHE A 163 -32.27 36.95 16.88
N PHE A 164 -32.57 37.12 18.17
CA PHE A 164 -33.88 37.55 18.66
C PHE A 164 -33.96 39.04 19.01
N TYR A 165 -32.96 39.85 18.66
CA TYR A 165 -33.01 41.29 18.91
C TYR A 165 -33.92 41.98 17.87
N PRO A 166 -34.89 42.81 18.27
CA PRO A 166 -35.16 43.34 19.61
C PRO A 166 -36.35 42.69 20.34
N PHE A 167 -36.84 41.53 19.88
CA PHE A 167 -38.06 40.83 20.34
C PHE A 167 -38.00 40.24 21.77
N SER A 168 -37.06 40.71 22.61
CA SER A 168 -37.02 40.39 24.02
C SER A 168 -38.34 40.80 24.71
N ALA A 169 -38.82 39.96 25.65
CA ALA A 169 -40.13 40.02 26.30
C ALA A 169 -40.52 41.38 26.92
N ASN A 170 -39.55 42.29 27.10
CA ASN A 170 -39.76 43.65 27.60
C ASN A 170 -40.35 44.63 26.57
N GLN A 171 -40.45 44.26 25.29
CA GLN A 171 -41.17 45.08 24.29
C GLN A 171 -42.67 44.74 24.22
N ALA A 172 -43.05 43.50 24.51
CA ALA A 172 -44.46 43.09 24.51
C ALA A 172 -45.26 43.76 25.64
N THR A 173 -44.64 44.01 26.79
CA THR A 173 -45.28 44.68 27.93
C THR A 173 -45.52 46.18 27.69
N LYS A 174 -44.77 46.83 26.80
CA LYS A 174 -44.98 48.27 26.48
C LYS A 174 -46.16 48.53 25.57
N PHE A 175 -46.66 47.54 24.83
CA PHE A 175 -47.86 47.69 23.98
C PHE A 175 -49.17 47.53 24.76
N MET A 176 -49.19 46.79 25.88
CA MET A 176 -50.42 46.62 26.68
C MET A 176 -50.79 47.84 27.52
N THR A 177 -49.82 48.65 27.97
CA THR A 177 -50.10 49.73 28.92
C THR A 177 -50.81 50.93 28.27
N TYR A 178 -50.61 51.18 26.98
CA TYR A 178 -51.30 52.29 26.30
C TYR A 178 -52.75 51.96 25.91
N SER A 179 -53.13 50.68 25.81
CA SER A 179 -54.50 50.30 25.45
C SER A 179 -55.49 50.41 26.61
N LEU A 180 -55.05 50.29 27.87
CA LEU A 180 -55.98 50.22 29.02
C LEU A 180 -56.49 51.58 29.51
N PHE A 181 -55.87 52.70 29.11
CA PHE A 181 -56.29 54.05 29.51
C PHE A 181 -57.24 54.74 28.53
N TYR A 182 -57.32 54.30 27.27
CA TYR A 182 -58.20 54.92 26.26
C TYR A 182 -59.66 54.42 26.34
N TYR A 183 -59.89 53.15 26.66
CA TYR A 183 -61.23 52.60 26.77
C TYR A 183 -62.11 53.16 27.91
N PRO A 184 -61.60 53.45 29.13
CA PRO A 184 -62.41 54.09 30.16
C PRO A 184 -62.73 55.56 29.82
N LEU A 185 -61.86 56.24 29.08
CA LEU A 185 -62.03 57.67 28.75
C LEU A 185 -63.10 57.87 27.66
N ILE A 186 -63.17 56.96 26.68
CA ILE A 186 -64.21 56.96 25.65
C ILE A 186 -65.58 56.54 26.21
N SER A 187 -65.60 55.60 27.17
CA SER A 187 -66.86 55.16 27.80
C SER A 187 -67.45 56.20 28.76
N ILE A 188 -66.62 56.98 29.47
CA ILE A 188 -67.11 58.13 30.28
C ILE A 188 -67.70 59.23 29.39
N LEU A 189 -67.11 59.50 28.22
CA LEU A 189 -67.62 60.51 27.28
C LEU A 189 -69.01 60.15 26.73
N PHE A 190 -69.29 58.85 26.55
CA PHE A 190 -70.57 58.35 26.05
C PHE A 190 -71.69 58.33 27.11
N ILE A 191 -71.36 58.38 28.41
CA ILE A 191 -72.33 58.43 29.52
C ILE A 191 -72.71 59.89 29.86
N LEU A 192 -71.93 60.87 29.39
CA LEU A 192 -72.09 62.31 29.66
C LEU A 192 -72.75 63.09 28.50
N MET A 193 -73.18 62.42 27.42
CA MET A 193 -74.08 62.96 26.38
C MET A 193 -75.46 62.34 26.50
#